data_AF-A0A0M0JE54-F1
#
_entry.id   AF-A0A0M0JE54-F1
#
_cell.length_a   1.000
_cell.length_b   1.000
_cell.length_c   1.000
_cell.angle_alpha   90.00
_cell.angle_beta   90.00
_cell.angle_gamma   90.00
#
_symmetry.space_group_name_H-M   'P 1'
#
loop_
_entity.id
_entity.type
_entity.pdbx_description
1 polymer ?
#
loop_
_entity_poly.entity_id
_entity_poly.type
_entity_poly.pdbx_seq_one_letter_code
_entity_poly.pdbx_strand_id
1 'polypeptide(L)'
;MDADAVVVTLPLGVLKAGMVRFDPPLPPRKQSAIDRLGFGALNKVLLLFPHAFWEDLEGRRDFWGVCAPTSKRRGEGFQFWNLQRCTGQPMLLVLHAGRAACRDGAPTRDEDAVEATLEYLRGIFGADAVPAPTQQVVTRWDEDPYARGVYSHVALGATSRDYDLMAEPLWDDTLLWAGEAACRAHPATVAGAFISGLREAARFACRMHQEGRWRPPAPSAPLPPALHPHPKPATSAPLPPAFHSCRTPDQSELLAALQKAQNDASEARAEAQQAEARVAELLREARQAESDARRQAEMERAQQRSG
;
A
#
# COMPACT_ATOMS: atom_id res chain seq x y z
N MET A 1 -30.03 13.90 1.83
CA MET A 1 -29.68 13.43 3.19
C MET A 1 -29.00 14.58 3.87
N ASP A 2 -29.42 14.89 5.09
CA ASP A 2 -28.83 15.97 5.89
C ASP A 2 -28.02 15.35 7.03
N ALA A 3 -26.87 15.94 7.34
CA ALA A 3 -25.96 15.45 8.37
C ALA A 3 -25.21 16.63 9.01
N ASP A 4 -24.81 16.45 10.27
CA ASP A 4 -24.03 17.44 11.01
C ASP A 4 -22.56 17.53 10.58
N ALA A 5 -22.03 16.42 10.06
CA ALA A 5 -20.72 16.35 9.45
C ALA A 5 -20.67 15.20 8.43
N VAL A 6 -19.71 15.27 7.52
CA VAL A 6 -19.41 14.25 6.53
C VAL A 6 -17.97 13.81 6.69
N VAL A 7 -17.73 12.49 6.80
CA VAL A 7 -16.39 11.91 6.80
C VAL A 7 -16.10 11.38 5.39
N VAL A 8 -15.15 12.00 4.70
CA VAL A 8 -14.71 11.60 3.37
C VAL A 8 -13.63 10.53 3.50
N THR A 9 -13.93 9.34 2.96
CA THR A 9 -12.98 8.23 2.83
C THR A 9 -12.77 7.82 1.37
N LEU A 10 -13.08 8.72 0.43
CA LEU A 10 -12.88 8.48 -0.99
C LEU A 10 -11.39 8.24 -1.28
N PRO A 11 -11.03 7.22 -2.07
CA PRO A 11 -9.65 7.01 -2.47
C PRO A 11 -9.06 8.23 -3.17
N LEU A 12 -7.76 8.46 -2.99
CA LEU A 12 -7.09 9.61 -3.60
C LEU A 12 -7.26 9.60 -5.13
N GLY A 13 -7.22 8.44 -5.78
CA GLY A 13 -7.48 8.34 -7.22
C GLY A 13 -8.85 8.87 -7.65
N VAL A 14 -9.91 8.63 -6.86
CA VAL A 14 -11.26 9.14 -7.14
C VAL A 14 -11.31 10.67 -7.00
N LEU A 15 -10.64 11.22 -5.99
CA LEU A 15 -10.54 12.67 -5.78
C LEU A 15 -9.78 13.34 -6.96
N LYS A 16 -8.65 12.76 -7.39
CA LYS A 16 -7.88 13.24 -8.54
C LYS A 16 -8.64 13.17 -9.86
N ALA A 17 -9.53 12.19 -10.01
CA ALA A 17 -10.37 12.05 -11.19
C ALA A 17 -11.54 13.06 -11.24
N GLY A 18 -11.74 13.88 -10.19
CA GLY A 18 -12.80 14.89 -10.14
C GLY A 18 -14.21 14.29 -10.18
N MET A 19 -14.37 13.04 -9.74
CA MET A 19 -15.65 12.31 -9.83
C MET A 19 -16.69 12.79 -8.80
N VAL A 20 -16.27 13.58 -7.82
CA VAL A 20 -17.13 14.15 -6.77
C VAL A 20 -16.93 15.66 -6.75
N ARG A 21 -18.04 16.40 -6.81
CA ARG A 21 -18.06 17.87 -6.68
C ARG A 21 -18.28 18.26 -5.23
N PHE A 22 -17.42 19.14 -4.73
CA PHE A 22 -17.61 19.80 -3.43
C PHE A 22 -18.23 21.18 -3.65
N ASP A 23 -19.21 21.53 -2.82
CA ASP A 23 -19.85 22.83 -2.80
C ASP A 23 -19.98 23.32 -1.34
N PRO A 24 -19.22 24.34 -0.91
CA PRO A 24 -18.27 25.13 -1.71
C PRO A 24 -17.06 24.30 -2.19
N PRO A 25 -16.34 24.76 -3.23
CA PRO A 25 -15.12 24.09 -3.71
C PRO A 25 -14.06 23.93 -2.61
N LEU A 26 -13.24 22.89 -2.73
CA LEU A 26 -12.15 22.65 -1.79
C LEU A 26 -11.15 23.83 -1.77
N PRO A 27 -10.63 24.23 -0.60
CA PRO A 27 -9.61 25.26 -0.52
C PRO A 27 -8.36 24.88 -1.34
N PRO A 28 -7.65 25.88 -1.94
CA PRO A 28 -6.50 25.60 -2.80
C PRO A 28 -5.43 24.69 -2.16
N ARG A 29 -5.20 24.81 -0.85
CA ARG A 29 -4.23 23.98 -0.12
C ARG A 29 -4.59 22.49 -0.15
N LYS A 30 -5.88 22.15 0.02
CA LYS A 30 -6.39 20.78 -0.05
C LYS A 30 -6.30 20.26 -1.48
N GLN A 31 -6.77 21.05 -2.45
CA GLN A 31 -6.72 20.68 -3.86
C GLN A 31 -5.28 20.40 -4.31
N SER A 32 -4.33 21.27 -3.97
CA SER A 32 -2.94 21.06 -4.36
C SER A 32 -2.31 19.83 -3.68
N ALA A 33 -2.73 19.43 -2.48
CA ALA A 33 -2.27 18.18 -1.86
C ALA A 33 -2.80 16.95 -2.62
N ILE A 34 -4.08 16.98 -3.02
CA ILE A 34 -4.70 15.96 -3.90
C ILE A 34 -3.91 15.86 -5.22
N ASP A 35 -3.55 16.99 -5.82
CA ASP A 35 -2.87 17.04 -7.11
C ASP A 35 -1.40 16.56 -7.01
N ARG A 36 -0.68 16.95 -5.96
CA ARG A 36 0.74 16.61 -5.76
C ARG A 36 0.95 15.15 -5.36
N LEU A 37 0.14 14.60 -4.46
CA LEU A 37 0.31 13.20 -4.05
C LEU A 37 0.12 12.28 -5.25
N GLY A 38 1.02 11.29 -5.34
CA GLY A 38 0.93 10.24 -6.34
C GLY A 38 -0.08 9.18 -5.91
N PHE A 39 -0.68 8.51 -6.88
CA PHE A 39 -1.54 7.34 -6.64
C PHE A 39 -1.10 6.23 -7.58
N GLY A 40 -0.58 5.15 -7.00
CA GLY A 40 0.16 4.12 -7.72
C GLY A 40 -0.73 3.15 -8.50
N ALA A 41 -0.07 2.29 -9.27
CA ALA A 41 -0.68 1.14 -9.95
C ALA A 41 0.09 -0.14 -9.59
N LEU A 42 -0.66 -1.18 -9.23
CA LEU A 42 -0.20 -2.54 -8.98
C LEU A 42 -1.38 -3.46 -9.27
N ASN A 43 -1.18 -4.49 -10.08
CA ASN A 43 -2.21 -5.47 -10.39
C ASN A 43 -1.75 -6.88 -10.03
N LYS A 44 -2.71 -7.77 -9.82
CA LYS A 44 -2.52 -9.16 -9.41
C LYS A 44 -3.16 -10.07 -10.45
N VAL A 45 -2.44 -11.12 -10.84
CA VAL A 45 -2.99 -12.27 -11.57
C VAL A 45 -3.03 -13.45 -10.61
N LEU A 46 -4.22 -13.90 -10.26
CA LEU A 46 -4.44 -15.07 -9.42
C LEU A 46 -4.75 -16.26 -10.33
N LEU A 47 -4.06 -17.37 -10.13
CA LEU A 47 -4.16 -18.57 -10.95
C LEU A 47 -4.38 -19.79 -10.04
N LEU A 48 -5.46 -20.52 -10.27
CA LEU A 48 -5.72 -21.81 -9.64
C LEU A 48 -5.39 -22.92 -10.63
N PHE A 49 -4.52 -23.86 -10.25
CA PHE A 49 -4.08 -24.96 -11.11
C PHE A 49 -4.76 -26.29 -10.71
N PRO A 50 -4.70 -27.34 -11.55
CA PRO A 50 -5.17 -28.67 -11.16
C PRO A 50 -4.27 -29.36 -10.12
N HIS A 51 -2.97 -29.03 -10.12
CA HIS A 51 -1.98 -29.49 -9.14
C HIS A 51 -0.85 -28.47 -9.04
N ALA A 52 -0.09 -28.53 -7.95
CA ALA A 52 1.07 -27.66 -7.75
C ALA A 52 2.30 -28.24 -8.44
N PHE A 53 2.68 -27.64 -9.58
CA PHE A 53 3.88 -28.03 -10.33
C PHE A 53 5.17 -27.38 -9.78
N TRP A 54 5.04 -26.46 -8.82
CA TRP A 54 6.15 -25.74 -8.21
C TRP A 54 6.70 -26.41 -6.94
N GLU A 55 6.27 -27.64 -6.63
CA GLU A 55 6.68 -28.36 -5.41
C GLU A 55 8.15 -28.80 -5.43
N ASP A 56 8.73 -29.00 -6.63
CA ASP A 56 10.15 -29.35 -6.82
C ASP A 56 11.12 -28.23 -6.39
N LEU A 57 10.62 -27.02 -6.13
CA LEU A 57 11.39 -25.89 -5.59
C LEU A 57 11.73 -26.04 -4.10
N GLU A 58 11.97 -27.27 -3.61
CA GLU A 58 12.15 -27.62 -2.19
C GLU A 58 10.89 -27.36 -1.33
N GLY A 59 9.68 -27.44 -1.91
CA GLY A 59 8.39 -27.56 -1.20
C GLY A 59 8.01 -26.47 -0.18
N ARG A 60 8.79 -25.39 -0.05
CA ARG A 60 8.71 -24.46 1.10
C ARG A 60 8.82 -22.98 0.75
N ARG A 61 8.87 -22.61 -0.54
CA ARG A 61 8.94 -21.19 -0.90
C ARG A 61 7.55 -20.58 -0.91
N ASP A 62 7.33 -19.64 -0.01
CA ASP A 62 6.11 -18.83 0.06
C ASP A 62 6.05 -17.82 -1.08
N PHE A 63 7.20 -17.39 -1.61
CA PHE A 63 7.29 -16.56 -2.81
C PHE A 63 8.62 -16.74 -3.55
N TRP A 64 8.67 -16.33 -4.81
CA TRP A 64 9.89 -16.19 -5.60
C TRP A 64 9.81 -14.99 -6.54
N GLY A 65 10.97 -14.51 -6.99
CA GLY A 65 11.08 -13.40 -7.93
C GLY A 65 11.62 -13.84 -9.28
N VAL A 66 11.30 -13.08 -10.32
CA VAL A 66 11.81 -13.28 -11.68
C VAL A 66 12.38 -11.97 -12.20
N CYS A 67 13.63 -12.00 -12.65
CA CYS A 67 14.24 -10.87 -13.33
C CYS A 67 13.77 -10.86 -14.79
N ALA A 68 13.04 -9.81 -15.17
CA ALA A 68 12.64 -9.64 -16.56
C ALA A 68 13.88 -9.47 -17.47
N PRO A 69 13.82 -9.95 -18.73
CA PRO A 69 14.96 -9.88 -19.65
C PRO A 69 15.31 -8.43 -20.07
N THR A 70 14.40 -7.49 -19.88
CA THR A 70 14.63 -6.07 -20.21
C THR A 70 14.10 -5.14 -19.12
N SER A 71 14.71 -3.96 -19.01
CA SER A 71 14.29 -2.92 -18.08
C SER A 71 12.88 -2.39 -18.34
N LYS A 72 12.35 -2.55 -19.56
CA LYS A 72 10.99 -2.14 -19.94
C LYS A 72 9.92 -3.07 -19.36
N ARG A 73 10.23 -4.37 -19.26
CA ARG A 73 9.32 -5.42 -18.77
C ARG A 73 9.50 -5.75 -17.29
N ARG A 74 10.35 -5.00 -16.57
CA ARG A 74 10.76 -5.29 -15.18
C ARG A 74 9.62 -5.38 -14.16
N GLY A 75 8.45 -4.83 -14.50
CA GLY A 75 7.27 -4.86 -13.65
C GLY A 75 6.32 -6.00 -13.96
N GLU A 76 6.52 -6.74 -15.07
CA GLU A 76 5.65 -7.84 -15.48
C GLU A 76 6.04 -9.11 -14.73
N GLY A 77 5.08 -9.71 -14.02
CA GLY A 77 5.28 -11.01 -13.37
C GLY A 77 6.54 -11.10 -12.49
N PHE A 78 6.95 -10.00 -11.85
CA PHE A 78 8.26 -9.92 -11.20
C PHE A 78 8.32 -10.71 -9.89
N GLN A 79 7.16 -11.01 -9.29
CA GLN A 79 7.04 -11.75 -8.05
C GLN A 79 5.82 -12.68 -8.06
N PHE A 80 6.03 -13.92 -7.63
CA PHE A 80 5.03 -14.97 -7.52
C PHE A 80 4.90 -15.39 -6.06
N TRP A 81 3.67 -15.55 -5.59
CA TRP A 81 3.31 -15.92 -4.24
C TRP A 81 2.57 -17.25 -4.26
N ASN A 82 3.08 -18.21 -3.50
CA ASN A 82 2.44 -19.50 -3.30
C ASN A 82 1.37 -19.37 -2.21
N LEU A 83 0.10 -19.42 -2.62
CA LEU A 83 -1.04 -19.29 -1.70
C LEU A 83 -1.57 -20.63 -1.20
N GLN A 84 -0.94 -21.76 -1.56
CA GLN A 84 -1.42 -23.10 -1.21
C GLN A 84 -1.53 -23.33 0.28
N ARG A 85 -0.61 -22.79 1.08
CA ARG A 85 -0.67 -22.91 2.55
C ARG A 85 -1.85 -22.15 3.16
N CYS A 86 -2.19 -20.99 2.59
CA CYS A 86 -3.28 -20.15 3.08
C CYS A 86 -4.66 -20.64 2.62
N THR A 87 -4.72 -21.24 1.43
CA THR A 87 -5.99 -21.59 0.77
C THR A 87 -6.29 -23.09 0.77
N GLY A 88 -5.29 -23.94 0.99
CA GLY A 88 -5.38 -25.40 0.79
C GLY A 88 -5.50 -25.82 -0.68
N GLN A 89 -5.30 -24.91 -1.63
CA GLN A 89 -5.48 -25.13 -3.07
C GLN A 89 -4.19 -24.76 -3.83
N PRO A 90 -3.86 -25.42 -4.96
CA PRO A 90 -2.69 -25.09 -5.78
C PRO A 90 -2.87 -23.74 -6.49
N MET A 91 -2.67 -22.66 -5.75
CA MET A 91 -2.95 -21.29 -6.18
C MET A 91 -1.68 -20.43 -6.14
N LEU A 92 -1.46 -19.69 -7.23
CA LEU A 92 -0.44 -18.65 -7.31
C LEU A 92 -1.06 -17.27 -7.42
N LEU A 93 -0.44 -16.29 -6.78
CA LEU A 93 -0.70 -14.87 -6.98
C LEU A 93 0.55 -14.22 -7.57
N VAL A 94 0.38 -13.52 -8.68
CA VAL A 94 1.48 -12.92 -9.44
C VAL A 94 1.32 -11.42 -9.49
N LEU A 95 2.39 -10.69 -9.20
CA LEU A 95 2.37 -9.24 -9.15
C LEU A 95 2.85 -8.62 -10.46
N HIS A 96 2.10 -7.63 -10.90
CA HIS A 96 2.45 -6.70 -11.98
C HIS A 96 2.54 -5.30 -11.38
N ALA A 97 3.65 -4.59 -11.60
CA ALA A 97 3.94 -3.30 -10.96
C ALA A 97 4.49 -2.25 -11.93
N GLY A 98 4.45 -0.98 -11.51
CA GLY A 98 4.96 0.13 -12.30
C GLY A 98 4.23 0.25 -13.64
N ARG A 99 4.97 0.50 -14.73
CA ARG A 99 4.36 0.67 -16.07
C ARG A 99 3.55 -0.54 -16.54
N ALA A 100 3.91 -1.77 -16.11
CA ALA A 100 3.18 -2.98 -16.47
C ALA A 100 1.79 -3.08 -15.79
N ALA A 101 1.56 -2.29 -14.74
CA ALA A 101 0.28 -2.22 -14.03
C ALA A 101 -0.55 -0.99 -14.41
N CYS A 102 0.04 0.01 -15.06
CA CYS A 102 -0.68 1.18 -15.53
C CYS A 102 -1.47 0.84 -16.80
N ARG A 103 -2.63 1.46 -16.99
CA ARG A 103 -3.49 1.33 -18.17
C ARG A 103 -2.76 1.31 -19.52
N ASP A 104 -1.78 2.20 -19.70
CA ASP A 104 -1.06 2.33 -20.97
C ASP A 104 -0.01 1.23 -21.21
N GLY A 105 0.33 0.46 -20.18
CA GLY A 105 1.34 -0.61 -20.27
C GLY A 105 0.84 -1.99 -19.84
N ALA A 106 -0.35 -2.09 -19.25
CA ALA A 106 -1.00 -3.35 -18.92
C ALA A 106 -1.71 -3.95 -20.14
N PRO A 107 -1.76 -5.29 -20.28
CA PRO A 107 -2.58 -5.93 -21.29
C PRO A 107 -4.06 -5.57 -21.12
N THR A 108 -4.74 -5.27 -22.23
CA THR A 108 -6.16 -4.86 -22.21
C THR A 108 -7.08 -6.01 -21.83
N ARG A 109 -6.74 -7.25 -22.21
CA ARG A 109 -7.53 -8.44 -21.90
C ARG A 109 -6.91 -9.25 -20.78
N ASP A 110 -7.76 -9.88 -19.99
CA ASP A 110 -7.31 -10.73 -18.88
C ASP A 110 -6.57 -11.97 -19.40
N GLU A 111 -7.01 -12.53 -20.53
CA GLU A 111 -6.33 -13.66 -21.17
C GLU A 111 -4.88 -13.34 -21.54
N ASP A 112 -4.62 -12.12 -22.03
CA ASP A 112 -3.28 -11.69 -22.42
C ASP A 112 -2.38 -11.52 -21.17
N ALA A 113 -2.92 -11.00 -20.07
CA ALA A 113 -2.20 -10.88 -18.80
C ALA A 113 -1.89 -12.25 -18.16
N VAL A 114 -2.82 -13.19 -18.29
CA VAL A 114 -2.64 -14.58 -17.85
C VAL A 114 -1.59 -15.26 -18.71
N GLU A 115 -1.69 -15.18 -20.04
CA GLU A 115 -0.74 -15.84 -20.94
C GLU A 115 0.68 -15.29 -20.76
N ALA A 116 0.85 -13.97 -20.65
CA ALA A 116 2.14 -13.37 -20.32
C ALA A 116 2.70 -13.89 -18.98
N THR A 117 1.83 -14.14 -18.00
CA THR A 117 2.22 -14.75 -16.71
C THR A 117 2.63 -16.23 -16.87
N LEU A 118 1.89 -16.99 -17.67
CA LEU A 118 2.18 -18.39 -17.97
C LEU A 118 3.49 -18.54 -18.75
N GLU A 119 3.84 -17.61 -19.64
CA GLU A 119 5.15 -17.59 -20.32
C GLU A 119 6.32 -17.59 -19.32
N TYR A 120 6.25 -16.77 -18.27
CA TYR A 120 7.26 -16.76 -17.22
C TYR A 120 7.30 -18.08 -16.44
N LEU A 121 6.14 -18.65 -16.10
CA LEU A 121 6.09 -19.95 -15.41
C LEU A 121 6.69 -21.07 -16.28
N ARG A 122 6.34 -21.13 -17.56
CA ARG A 122 6.90 -22.12 -18.50
C ARG A 122 8.40 -21.94 -18.69
N GLY A 123 8.91 -20.71 -18.63
CA GLY A 123 10.34 -20.43 -18.65
C GLY A 123 11.09 -20.93 -17.41
N ILE A 124 10.43 -21.02 -16.25
CA ILE A 124 11.03 -21.47 -14.99
C ILE A 124 10.93 -23.00 -14.84
N PHE A 125 9.74 -23.55 -15.09
CA PHE A 125 9.40 -24.94 -14.77
C PHE A 125 9.42 -25.88 -15.98
N GLY A 126 9.54 -25.32 -17.19
CA GLY A 126 9.40 -26.05 -18.45
C GLY A 126 7.96 -26.05 -18.96
N ALA A 127 7.80 -26.00 -20.28
CA ALA A 127 6.49 -25.87 -20.91
C ALA A 127 5.52 -27.02 -20.59
N ASP A 128 6.03 -28.25 -20.55
CA ASP A 128 5.22 -29.45 -20.31
C ASP A 128 4.78 -29.59 -18.84
N ALA A 129 5.47 -28.91 -17.91
CA ALA A 129 5.18 -28.99 -16.49
C ALA A 129 4.08 -28.01 -16.03
N VAL A 130 3.78 -26.97 -16.81
CA VAL A 130 2.83 -25.92 -16.43
C VAL A 130 1.47 -26.19 -17.07
N PRO A 131 0.49 -26.75 -16.33
CA PRO A 131 -0.86 -26.96 -16.86
C PRO A 131 -1.59 -25.62 -17.07
N ALA A 132 -2.64 -25.66 -17.87
CA ALA A 132 -3.58 -24.53 -17.94
C ALA A 132 -4.23 -24.30 -16.57
N PRO A 133 -4.42 -23.04 -16.14
CA PRO A 133 -5.16 -22.74 -14.92
C PRO A 133 -6.64 -23.15 -15.08
N THR A 134 -7.20 -23.70 -14.01
CA THR A 134 -8.64 -24.04 -13.90
C THR A 134 -9.50 -22.82 -13.61
N GLN A 135 -8.93 -21.82 -12.91
CA GLN A 135 -9.57 -20.52 -12.66
C GLN A 135 -8.52 -19.43 -12.68
N GLN A 136 -8.94 -18.23 -13.06
CA GLN A 136 -8.09 -17.05 -13.13
C GLN A 136 -8.86 -15.79 -12.68
N VAL A 137 -8.15 -14.86 -12.05
CA VAL A 137 -8.65 -13.52 -11.74
C VAL A 137 -7.53 -12.51 -12.00
N VAL A 138 -7.84 -11.44 -12.72
CA VAL A 138 -6.93 -10.32 -12.95
C VAL A 138 -7.53 -9.07 -12.30
N THR A 139 -6.77 -8.39 -11.45
CA THR A 139 -7.23 -7.10 -10.88
C THR A 139 -6.87 -5.95 -11.82
N ARG A 140 -7.71 -4.92 -11.88
CA ARG A 140 -7.50 -3.70 -12.68
C ARG A 140 -7.85 -2.45 -11.86
N TRP A 141 -7.01 -2.14 -10.87
CA TRP A 141 -7.34 -1.12 -9.86
C TRP A 141 -7.42 0.31 -10.40
N ASP A 142 -6.70 0.61 -11.47
CA ASP A 142 -6.73 1.91 -12.16
C ASP A 142 -7.95 2.08 -13.08
N GLU A 143 -8.55 0.97 -13.51
CA GLU A 143 -9.82 0.94 -14.25
C GLU A 143 -11.03 0.97 -13.33
N ASP A 144 -10.92 0.46 -12.10
CA ASP A 144 -11.99 0.50 -11.11
C ASP A 144 -12.44 1.96 -10.83
N PRO A 145 -13.71 2.31 -11.12
CA PRO A 145 -14.20 3.68 -10.94
C PRO A 145 -14.24 4.13 -9.48
N TYR A 146 -14.21 3.20 -8.51
CA TYR A 146 -14.26 3.48 -7.08
C TYR A 146 -12.87 3.54 -6.44
N ALA A 147 -11.81 3.14 -7.14
CA ALA A 147 -10.44 3.18 -6.64
C ALA A 147 -9.56 4.12 -7.47
N ARG A 148 -9.53 3.94 -8.79
CA ARG A 148 -8.69 4.69 -9.76
C ARG A 148 -7.18 4.57 -9.47
N GLY A 149 -6.77 3.42 -8.97
CA GLY A 149 -5.39 3.07 -8.61
C GLY A 149 -5.36 2.25 -7.32
N VAL A 150 -4.16 1.99 -6.78
CA VAL A 150 -4.01 1.16 -5.58
C VAL A 150 -3.90 1.94 -4.28
N TYR A 151 -2.86 2.76 -4.15
CA TYR A 151 -2.55 3.48 -2.93
C TYR A 151 -1.60 4.64 -3.20
N SER A 152 -1.60 5.59 -2.26
CA SER A 152 -0.83 6.82 -2.35
C SER A 152 0.69 6.60 -2.26
N HIS A 153 1.45 7.54 -2.82
CA HIS A 153 2.89 7.67 -2.62
C HIS A 153 3.32 9.14 -2.71
N VAL A 154 4.48 9.45 -2.13
CA VAL A 154 5.09 10.79 -2.25
C VAL A 154 5.69 10.92 -3.65
N ALA A 155 4.96 11.55 -4.57
CA ALA A 155 5.43 11.80 -5.93
C ALA A 155 6.47 12.94 -5.98
N LEU A 156 7.07 13.14 -7.15
CA LEU A 156 7.95 14.27 -7.38
C LEU A 156 7.21 15.59 -7.16
N GLY A 157 7.78 16.46 -6.32
CA GLY A 157 7.17 17.73 -5.92
C GLY A 157 6.20 17.63 -4.73
N ALA A 158 5.86 16.43 -4.27
CA ALA A 158 5.09 16.21 -3.04
C ALA A 158 6.02 16.04 -1.82
N THR A 159 5.45 16.15 -0.63
CA THR A 159 6.13 15.82 0.64
C THR A 159 5.20 15.04 1.56
N SER A 160 5.74 14.43 2.61
CA SER A 160 4.91 13.75 3.63
C SER A 160 3.90 14.69 4.30
N ARG A 161 4.13 16.01 4.29
CA ARG A 161 3.18 17.03 4.78
C ARG A 161 1.88 17.06 3.98
N ASP A 162 1.89 16.60 2.73
CA ASP A 162 0.67 16.53 1.93
C ASP A 162 -0.35 15.55 2.54
N TYR A 163 0.07 14.49 3.24
CA TYR A 163 -0.82 13.63 4.00
C TYR A 163 -1.48 14.34 5.20
N ASP A 164 -0.77 15.27 5.84
CA ASP A 164 -1.34 16.09 6.91
C ASP A 164 -2.38 17.07 6.33
N LEU A 165 -2.10 17.66 5.17
CA LEU A 165 -3.05 18.50 4.45
C LEU A 165 -4.29 17.71 3.99
N MET A 166 -4.12 16.44 3.59
CA MET A 166 -5.24 15.55 3.28
C MET A 166 -6.10 15.29 4.52
N ALA A 167 -5.50 15.13 5.70
CA ALA A 167 -6.19 14.90 6.97
C ALA A 167 -6.84 16.15 7.59
N GLU A 168 -6.50 17.36 7.12
CA GLU A 168 -7.02 18.62 7.69
C GLU A 168 -8.56 18.71 7.57
N PRO A 169 -9.30 18.83 8.67
CA PRO A 169 -10.75 19.02 8.59
C PRO A 169 -11.08 20.40 7.99
N LEU A 170 -12.23 20.52 7.34
CA LEU A 170 -12.66 21.77 6.69
C LEU A 170 -14.00 22.25 7.26
N TRP A 171 -14.19 23.57 7.18
CA TRP A 171 -15.43 24.29 7.52
C TRP A 171 -15.93 23.93 8.93
N ASP A 172 -15.12 24.29 9.94
CA ASP A 172 -15.42 24.06 11.36
C ASP A 172 -15.75 22.59 11.67
N ASP A 173 -14.88 21.68 11.23
CA ASP A 173 -14.99 20.23 11.44
C ASP A 173 -16.31 19.61 10.92
N THR A 174 -16.92 20.21 9.88
CA THR A 174 -18.11 19.65 9.20
C THR A 174 -17.74 18.73 8.03
N LEU A 175 -16.56 18.91 7.43
CA LEU A 175 -16.01 17.97 6.45
C LEU A 175 -14.69 17.39 6.95
N LEU A 176 -14.73 16.12 7.34
CA LEU A 176 -13.62 15.36 7.91
C LEU A 176 -13.01 14.42 6.87
N TRP A 177 -11.75 14.01 7.07
CA TRP A 177 -11.01 13.22 6.10
C TRP A 177 -10.29 12.03 6.75
N ALA A 178 -10.62 10.83 6.26
CA ALA A 178 -10.00 9.58 6.70
C ALA A 178 -9.66 8.70 5.48
N GLY A 179 -8.94 7.61 5.72
CA GLY A 179 -8.40 6.74 4.70
C GLY A 179 -6.88 6.78 4.63
N GLU A 180 -6.30 5.92 3.80
CA GLU A 180 -4.84 5.71 3.74
C GLU A 180 -4.10 7.02 3.38
N ALA A 181 -4.64 7.80 2.45
CA ALA A 181 -4.07 9.07 2.02
C ALA A 181 -4.28 10.23 3.03
N ALA A 182 -4.94 9.96 4.16
CA ALA A 182 -5.10 10.90 5.27
C ALA A 182 -4.33 10.42 6.52
N CYS A 183 -3.31 9.56 6.37
CA CYS A 183 -2.49 9.07 7.47
C CYS A 183 -0.98 9.16 7.15
N ARG A 184 -0.34 10.26 7.54
CA ARG A 184 1.10 10.49 7.29
C ARG A 184 2.01 9.40 7.88
N ALA A 185 1.67 8.86 9.05
CA ALA A 185 2.51 7.89 9.75
C ALA A 185 2.49 6.51 9.08
N HIS A 186 1.37 6.14 8.45
CA HIS A 186 1.15 4.82 7.86
C HIS A 186 0.39 4.91 6.51
N PRO A 187 0.86 5.70 5.53
CA PRO A 187 0.18 5.84 4.24
C PRO A 187 0.21 4.50 3.50
N ALA A 188 -0.68 4.32 2.52
CA ALA A 188 -0.76 3.12 1.70
C ALA A 188 -0.99 1.79 2.45
N THR A 189 -1.56 1.85 3.67
CA THR A 189 -1.83 0.66 4.48
C THR A 189 -3.26 0.60 4.98
N VAL A 190 -3.75 -0.62 5.19
CA VAL A 190 -5.02 -0.88 5.90
C VAL A 190 -4.98 -0.32 7.32
N ALA A 191 -3.84 -0.45 8.02
CA ALA A 191 -3.67 0.07 9.37
C ALA A 191 -3.80 1.60 9.41
N GLY A 192 -3.20 2.33 8.46
CA GLY A 192 -3.34 3.78 8.35
C GLY A 192 -4.76 4.22 8.03
N ALA A 193 -5.46 3.50 7.15
CA ALA A 193 -6.88 3.73 6.89
C ALA A 193 -7.73 3.52 8.15
N PHE A 194 -7.49 2.45 8.90
CA PHE A 194 -8.20 2.16 10.15
C PHE A 194 -7.96 3.24 11.22
N ILE A 195 -6.69 3.58 11.48
CA ILE A 195 -6.32 4.55 12.51
C ILE A 195 -6.82 5.96 12.15
N SER A 196 -6.79 6.36 10.87
CA SER A 196 -7.37 7.64 10.46
C SER A 196 -8.89 7.67 10.63
N GLY A 197 -9.58 6.55 10.43
CA GLY A 197 -11.01 6.42 10.76
C GLY A 197 -11.28 6.63 12.25
N LEU A 198 -10.50 5.99 13.13
CA LEU A 198 -10.61 6.19 14.58
C LEU A 198 -10.35 7.66 14.98
N ARG A 199 -9.35 8.30 14.34
CA ARG A 199 -9.02 9.70 14.57
C ARG A 199 -10.19 10.63 14.28
N GLU A 200 -10.82 10.49 13.11
CA GLU A 200 -11.95 11.37 12.73
C GLU A 200 -13.23 11.05 13.53
N ALA A 201 -13.45 9.78 13.88
CA ALA A 201 -14.54 9.40 14.77
C ALA A 201 -14.39 10.07 16.16
N ALA A 202 -13.18 10.05 16.72
CA ALA A 202 -12.88 10.72 17.98
C ALA A 202 -13.04 12.24 17.89
N ARG A 203 -12.55 12.87 16.81
CA ARG A 203 -12.72 14.31 16.56
C ARG A 203 -14.20 14.69 16.56
N PHE A 204 -15.01 13.98 15.78
CA PHE A 204 -16.45 14.23 15.69
C PHE A 204 -17.16 14.05 17.03
N ALA A 205 -16.86 12.95 17.75
CA ALA A 205 -17.44 12.69 19.07
C ALA A 205 -17.07 13.77 20.10
N CYS A 206 -15.81 14.22 20.12
CA CYS A 206 -15.35 15.31 20.99
C CYS A 206 -16.10 16.62 20.70
N ARG A 207 -16.25 16.98 19.41
CA ARG A 207 -17.02 18.17 19.01
C ARG A 207 -18.47 18.07 19.48
N MET A 208 -19.16 16.97 19.17
CA MET A 208 -20.55 16.76 19.57
C MET A 208 -20.73 16.77 21.10
N HIS A 209 -19.72 16.31 21.84
CA HIS A 209 -19.71 16.38 23.29
C HIS A 209 -19.61 17.82 23.81
N GLN A 210 -18.69 18.62 23.24
CA GLN A 210 -18.50 20.03 23.61
C GLN A 210 -19.74 20.88 23.28
N GLU A 211 -20.43 20.56 22.19
CA GLU A 211 -21.70 21.19 21.80
C GLU A 211 -22.91 20.70 22.64
N GLY A 212 -22.71 19.73 23.55
CA GLY A 212 -23.78 19.16 24.38
C GLY A 212 -24.77 18.27 23.60
N ARG A 213 -24.45 17.93 22.35
CA ARG A 213 -25.29 17.17 21.42
C ARG A 213 -25.07 15.66 21.53
N TRP A 214 -23.96 15.25 22.12
CA TRP A 214 -23.65 13.84 22.40
C TRP A 214 -23.05 13.67 23.79
N ARG A 215 -23.37 12.55 24.43
CA ARG A 215 -22.69 12.11 25.66
C ARG A 215 -22.16 10.70 25.42
N PRO A 216 -20.91 10.41 25.82
CA PRO A 216 -20.45 9.04 25.80
C PRO A 216 -21.41 8.18 26.61
N PRO A 217 -21.77 6.98 26.10
CA PRO A 217 -22.55 6.05 26.91
C PRO A 217 -21.81 5.85 28.25
N ALA A 218 -22.55 5.79 29.35
CA ALA A 218 -21.98 5.37 30.62
C ALA A 218 -21.23 4.05 30.40
N PRO A 219 -20.07 3.81 31.03
CA PRO A 219 -19.37 2.54 30.90
C PRO A 219 -20.34 1.41 31.27
N SER A 220 -20.91 0.78 30.25
CA SER A 220 -21.80 -0.35 30.43
C SER A 220 -20.96 -1.51 30.94
N ALA A 221 -21.60 -2.35 31.75
CA ALA A 221 -21.15 -3.65 32.22
C ALA A 221 -20.24 -4.39 31.20
N PRO A 222 -19.31 -5.25 31.68
CA PRO A 222 -18.24 -5.86 30.88
C PRO A 222 -18.72 -6.29 29.50
N LEU A 223 -17.88 -6.03 28.49
CA LEU A 223 -18.06 -6.49 27.12
C LEU A 223 -18.69 -7.88 27.13
N PRO A 224 -19.80 -8.12 26.41
CA PRO A 224 -20.36 -9.46 26.31
C PRO A 224 -19.22 -10.42 25.91
N PRO A 225 -19.15 -11.62 26.51
CA PRO A 225 -18.13 -12.60 26.16
C PRO A 225 -18.10 -12.72 24.64
N ALA A 226 -16.88 -12.67 24.07
CA ALA A 226 -16.64 -12.71 22.64
C ALA A 226 -17.63 -13.66 21.98
N LEU A 227 -18.39 -13.16 20.99
CA LEU A 227 -19.31 -13.96 20.18
C LEU A 227 -18.69 -15.33 19.97
N HIS A 228 -19.37 -16.38 20.45
CA HIS A 228 -18.92 -17.74 20.29
C HIS A 228 -18.44 -17.93 18.84
N PRO A 229 -17.27 -18.53 18.61
CA PRO A 229 -16.79 -18.75 17.26
C PRO A 229 -17.91 -19.39 16.45
N HIS A 230 -18.20 -18.81 15.28
CA HIS A 230 -19.14 -19.38 14.32
C HIS A 230 -18.93 -20.90 14.24
N PRO A 231 -20.01 -21.71 14.22
CA PRO A 231 -19.85 -23.15 14.06
C PRO A 231 -18.98 -23.40 12.83
N LYS A 232 -17.83 -24.05 13.06
CA LYS A 232 -16.90 -24.43 12.00
C LYS A 232 -17.71 -25.19 10.93
N PRO A 233 -17.58 -24.85 9.63
CA PRO A 233 -18.13 -25.69 8.59
C PRO A 233 -17.58 -27.11 8.77
N ALA A 234 -18.48 -28.09 8.74
CA ALA A 234 -18.15 -29.49 8.90
C ALA A 234 -17.42 -29.99 7.64
N THR A 235 -16.11 -29.81 7.58
CA THR A 235 -15.23 -30.59 6.71
C THR A 235 -13.90 -30.84 7.41
N SER A 236 -13.60 -32.11 7.56
CA SER A 236 -12.52 -32.69 8.36
C SER A 236 -11.16 -32.54 7.71
N ALA A 237 -10.31 -31.68 8.28
CA ALA A 237 -8.86 -31.87 8.36
C ALA A 237 -8.37 -31.19 9.65
N PRO A 238 -7.55 -31.83 10.49
CA PRO A 238 -7.06 -31.18 11.71
C PRO A 238 -6.07 -30.08 11.33
N LEU A 239 -6.44 -28.83 11.62
CA LEU A 239 -5.53 -27.69 11.59
C LEU A 239 -4.41 -27.90 12.63
N PRO A 240 -3.16 -27.51 12.34
CA PRO A 240 -2.05 -27.60 13.30
C PRO A 240 -2.32 -26.74 14.56
N PRO A 241 -1.74 -27.10 15.71
CA PRO A 241 -2.12 -26.57 17.04
C PRO A 241 -1.75 -25.10 17.34
N ALA A 242 -1.48 -24.27 16.33
CA ALA A 242 -1.01 -22.90 16.50
C ALA A 242 -2.11 -21.82 16.53
N PHE A 243 -3.39 -22.15 16.27
CA PHE A 243 -4.47 -21.16 16.12
C PHE A 243 -5.54 -21.21 17.23
N HIS A 244 -5.20 -21.65 18.43
CA HIS A 244 -6.12 -21.66 19.57
C HIS A 244 -5.73 -20.62 20.61
N SER A 245 -5.71 -19.33 20.24
CA SER A 245 -5.89 -18.19 21.15
C SER A 245 -5.65 -16.86 20.41
N CYS A 246 -6.61 -16.42 19.61
CA CYS A 246 -6.75 -14.98 19.33
C CYS A 246 -7.81 -14.45 20.28
N ARG A 247 -7.38 -14.08 21.50
CA ARG A 247 -8.20 -13.27 22.41
C ARG A 247 -8.23 -11.84 21.86
N THR A 248 -9.38 -11.17 21.94
CA THR A 248 -9.46 -9.73 21.72
C THR A 248 -8.62 -9.03 22.79
N PRO A 249 -7.59 -8.26 22.42
CA PRO A 249 -6.74 -7.61 23.39
C PRO A 249 -7.56 -6.63 24.25
N ASP A 250 -7.31 -6.61 25.55
CA ASP A 250 -7.98 -5.68 26.44
C ASP A 250 -7.46 -4.24 26.26
N GLN A 251 -8.12 -3.27 26.90
CA GLN A 251 -7.75 -1.85 26.76
C GLN A 251 -6.30 -1.58 27.19
N SER A 252 -5.77 -2.33 28.17
CA SER A 252 -4.39 -2.14 28.62
C SER A 252 -3.39 -2.70 27.61
N GLU A 253 -3.71 -3.83 26.96
CA GLU A 253 -2.92 -4.42 25.89
C GLU A 253 -2.96 -3.55 24.62
N LEU A 254 -4.11 -2.93 24.31
CA LEU A 254 -4.25 -1.96 23.22
C LEU A 254 -3.45 -0.69 23.48
N LEU A 255 -3.46 -0.15 24.70
CA LEU A 255 -2.65 1.02 25.08
C LEU A 255 -1.15 0.69 25.05
N ALA A 256 -0.76 -0.50 25.51
CA ALA A 256 0.63 -0.96 25.42
C ALA A 256 1.06 -1.16 23.96
N ALA A 257 0.20 -1.72 23.12
CA ALA A 257 0.45 -1.88 21.69
C ALA A 257 0.53 -0.52 20.97
N LEU A 258 -0.33 0.44 21.32
CA LEU A 258 -0.27 1.81 20.81
C LEU A 258 1.01 2.53 21.24
N GLN A 259 1.40 2.40 22.51
CA GLN A 259 2.64 2.98 23.01
C GLN A 259 3.86 2.35 22.33
N LYS A 260 3.86 1.02 22.17
CA LYS A 260 4.90 0.30 21.44
C LYS A 260 4.96 0.77 19.99
N ALA A 261 3.83 0.86 19.31
CA ALA A 261 3.76 1.36 17.93
C ALA A 261 4.23 2.82 17.81
N GLN A 262 3.94 3.67 18.81
CA GLN A 262 4.46 5.05 18.86
C GLN A 262 5.98 5.08 19.04
N ASN A 263 6.52 4.22 19.89
CA ASN A 263 7.97 4.10 20.11
C ASN A 263 8.66 3.56 18.85
N ASP A 264 8.18 2.44 18.29
CA ASP A 264 8.70 1.85 17.05
C ASP A 264 8.65 2.88 15.90
N ALA A 265 7.57 3.67 15.80
CA ALA A 265 7.46 4.74 14.82
C ALA A 265 8.43 5.92 15.08
N SER A 266 8.75 6.21 16.33
CA SER A 266 9.78 7.21 16.67
C SER A 266 11.19 6.75 16.31
N GLU A 267 11.50 5.47 16.53
CA GLU A 267 12.78 4.86 16.16
C GLU A 267 12.93 4.81 14.64
N ALA A 268 11.91 4.35 13.92
CA ALA A 268 11.90 4.34 12.46
C ALA A 268 12.06 5.76 11.86
N ARG A 269 11.50 6.80 12.51
CA ARG A 269 11.72 8.20 12.11
C ARG A 269 13.16 8.65 12.34
N ALA A 270 13.78 8.25 13.44
CA ALA A 270 15.17 8.56 13.71
C ALA A 270 16.11 7.86 12.71
N GLU A 271 15.87 6.59 12.39
CA GLU A 271 16.60 5.84 11.38
C GLU A 271 16.45 6.46 9.99
N ALA A 272 15.23 6.86 9.61
CA ALA A 272 14.97 7.55 8.35
C ALA A 272 15.71 8.89 8.26
N GLN A 273 15.71 9.69 9.32
CA GLN A 273 16.47 10.95 9.38
C GLN A 273 17.99 10.70 9.26
N GLN A 274 18.50 9.65 9.88
CA GLN A 274 19.90 9.28 9.79
C GLN A 274 20.27 8.80 8.36
N ALA A 275 19.38 8.04 7.71
CA ALA A 275 19.55 7.62 6.33
C ALA A 275 19.52 8.81 5.36
N GLU A 276 18.58 9.75 5.54
CA GLU A 276 18.52 10.99 4.75
C GLU A 276 19.79 11.85 4.91
N ALA A 277 20.28 12.00 6.13
CA ALA A 277 21.54 12.71 6.40
C ALA A 277 22.73 12.07 5.69
N ARG A 278 22.80 10.73 5.70
CA ARG A 278 23.87 9.97 5.04
C ARG A 278 23.80 10.08 3.52
N VAL A 279 22.61 10.04 2.93
CA VAL A 279 22.43 10.30 1.48
C VAL A 279 22.85 11.72 1.13
N ALA A 280 22.48 12.72 1.95
CA ALA A 280 22.87 14.11 1.72
C ALA A 280 24.39 14.34 1.84
N GLU A 281 25.11 13.55 2.65
CA GLU A 281 26.57 13.54 2.73
C GLU A 281 27.20 12.92 1.48
N LEU A 282 26.75 11.73 1.07
CA LEU A 282 27.24 11.07 -0.15
C LEU A 282 27.05 11.95 -1.40
N LEU A 283 25.92 12.67 -1.49
CA LEU A 283 25.66 13.61 -2.58
C LEU A 283 26.55 14.87 -2.55
N ARG A 284 27.09 15.24 -1.37
CA ARG A 284 28.09 16.32 -1.26
C ARG A 284 29.46 15.82 -1.69
N GLU A 285 29.86 14.63 -1.24
CA GLU A 285 31.12 13.99 -1.63
C GLU A 285 31.19 13.75 -3.14
N ALA A 286 30.12 13.22 -3.75
CA ALA A 286 30.05 13.00 -5.19
C ALA A 286 30.21 14.31 -5.99
N ARG A 287 29.58 15.41 -5.54
CA ARG A 287 29.72 16.73 -6.17
C ARG A 287 31.14 17.29 -6.05
N GLN A 288 31.78 17.09 -4.90
CA GLN A 288 33.16 17.51 -4.69
C GLN A 288 34.12 16.74 -5.60
N ALA A 289 33.97 15.41 -5.67
CA ALA A 289 34.77 14.56 -6.55
C ALA A 289 34.62 14.95 -8.04
N GLU A 290 33.39 15.27 -8.48
CA GLU A 290 33.15 15.75 -9.85
C GLU A 290 33.82 17.10 -10.12
N SER A 291 33.76 18.04 -9.16
CA SER A 291 34.46 19.33 -9.25
C SER A 291 35.98 19.15 -9.36
N ASP A 292 36.55 18.28 -8.54
CA ASP A 292 38.00 18.06 -8.51
C ASP A 292 38.49 17.37 -9.79
N ALA A 293 37.74 16.39 -10.29
CA ALA A 293 38.02 15.75 -11.57
C ALA A 293 37.98 16.76 -12.75
N ARG A 294 37.03 17.72 -12.73
CA ARG A 294 36.98 18.79 -13.74
C ARG A 294 38.21 19.70 -13.68
N ARG A 295 38.63 20.14 -12.49
CA ARG A 295 39.83 20.97 -12.33
C ARG A 295 41.09 20.25 -12.79
N GLN A 296 41.20 18.95 -12.48
CA GLN A 296 42.34 18.14 -12.91
C GLN A 296 42.40 18.02 -14.44
N ALA A 297 41.26 17.73 -15.09
CA ALA A 297 41.17 17.68 -16.54
C ALA A 297 41.48 19.04 -17.21
N GLU A 298 41.12 20.16 -16.58
CA GLU A 298 41.47 21.50 -17.06
C GLU A 298 42.98 21.78 -16.94
N MET A 299 43.62 21.39 -15.84
CA MET A 299 45.07 21.51 -15.66
C MET A 299 45.85 20.67 -16.67
N GLU A 300 45.44 19.41 -16.90
CA GLU A 300 46.07 18.52 -17.89
C GLU A 300 45.94 19.09 -19.31
N ARG A 301 44.77 19.64 -19.67
CA ARG A 301 44.57 20.32 -20.96
C ARG A 301 45.40 21.59 -21.10
N ALA A 302 45.62 22.33 -20.02
CA ALA A 302 46.47 23.51 -20.02
C ALA A 302 47.93 23.14 -20.25
N GLN A 303 48.42 22.07 -19.59
CA GLN A 303 49.80 21.57 -19.76
C GLN A 303 50.06 21.02 -21.16
N GLN A 304 49.08 20.38 -21.80
CA GLN A 304 49.20 19.89 -23.18
C GLN A 304 49.20 21.02 -24.24
N ARG A 305 48.76 22.23 -23.89
CA ARG A 305 48.78 23.39 -24.81
C ARG A 305 50.06 24.22 -24.72
N SER A 306 50.88 24.01 -23.69
CA SER A 306 52.12 24.75 -23.43
C SER A 306 53.39 23.93 -23.70
N GLY A 307 53.27 22.69 -24.19
CA GLY A 307 54.36 21.87 -24.74
C GLY A 307 54.23 21.72 -26.25
#